data_AF-A0A531L6E2-F1
#
_entry.id   AF-A0A531L6E2-F1
#
_cell.length_a   1.000
_cell.length_b   1.000
_cell.length_c   1.000
_cell.angle_alpha   90.00
_cell.angle_beta   90.00
_cell.angle_gamma   90.00
#
_symmetry.space_group_name_H-M   'P 1'
#
loop_
_entity.id
_entity.type
_entity.pdbx_description
1 polymer ?
#
loop_
_entity_poly.entity_id
_entity_poly.type
_entity_poly.pdbx_seq_one_letter_code
_entity_poly.pdbx_strand_id
1 'polypeptide(L)'
;PYITDQSAPERAAYVGTDNWKLGRTAAFLVAQTTQGPGRIAVFIGNHRYQCQDVSDASFRSYLREHAPRLAVEESRPTREESSEAYRMVAELLKTTDDLVGILIVGGGITGVLRALREVPAERRAGIKLVCRDIGPETRKGLSEGMITAALCHPLDATSALLVQTMIDVIGPQAPVATLQRSIPFEIVTPENI
;
A
#
# COMPACT_ATOMS: atom_id res chain seq x y z
N PRO A 1 6.53 -7.13 1.15
CA PRO A 1 6.22 -6.75 -0.26
C PRO A 1 7.45 -6.98 -1.16
N TYR A 2 7.59 -8.19 -1.71
CA TYR A 2 8.73 -8.59 -2.55
C TYR A 2 8.41 -8.61 -4.06
N ILE A 3 7.16 -8.31 -4.44
CA ILE A 3 6.72 -8.33 -5.83
C ILE A 3 7.02 -6.98 -6.46
N THR A 4 8.23 -6.83 -6.96
CA THR A 4 8.67 -5.65 -7.70
C THR A 4 9.17 -6.08 -9.07
N ASP A 5 8.84 -5.28 -10.09
CA ASP A 5 9.46 -5.48 -11.37
C ASP A 5 10.93 -5.07 -11.28
N GLN A 6 11.82 -5.85 -11.89
CA GLN A 6 13.27 -5.60 -11.87
C GLN A 6 13.71 -5.29 -13.27
N SER A 7 14.39 -4.17 -13.48
CA SER A 7 14.90 -3.74 -14.80
C SER A 7 16.13 -4.55 -15.21
N ALA A 8 15.99 -5.87 -15.28
CA ALA A 8 17.01 -6.80 -15.75
C ALA A 8 16.79 -7.11 -17.24
N PRO A 9 17.78 -6.87 -18.12
CA PRO A 9 17.62 -7.03 -19.57
C PRO A 9 17.23 -8.44 -20.00
N GLU A 10 17.68 -9.45 -19.24
CA GLU A 10 17.49 -10.87 -19.54
C GLU A 10 16.30 -11.48 -18.77
N ARG A 11 15.44 -10.66 -18.15
CA ARG A 11 14.27 -11.20 -17.44
C ARG A 11 13.28 -11.81 -18.44
N ALA A 12 12.88 -13.04 -18.19
CA ALA A 12 11.91 -13.74 -19.04
C ALA A 12 10.48 -13.16 -18.87
N ALA A 13 10.10 -12.79 -17.65
CA ALA A 13 8.77 -12.28 -17.37
C ALA A 13 8.67 -11.49 -16.06
N TYR A 14 7.60 -10.70 -15.93
CA TYR A 14 7.08 -10.17 -14.68
C TYR A 14 5.63 -10.61 -14.46
N VAL A 15 5.32 -11.06 -13.24
CA VAL A 15 3.96 -11.36 -12.78
C VAL A 15 3.70 -10.58 -11.50
N GLY A 16 2.66 -9.75 -11.50
CA GLY A 16 2.31 -8.97 -10.32
C GLY A 16 1.17 -8.00 -10.56
N THR A 17 0.87 -7.20 -9.54
CA THR A 17 -0.15 -6.16 -9.62
C THR A 17 0.39 -4.90 -10.26
N ASP A 18 -0.50 -4.14 -10.88
CA ASP A 18 -0.19 -2.80 -11.38
C ASP A 18 -0.09 -1.82 -10.19
N ASN A 19 1.15 -1.51 -9.80
CA ASN A 19 1.45 -0.61 -8.68
C ASN A 19 0.98 0.82 -8.94
N TRP A 20 0.90 1.24 -10.21
CA TRP A 20 0.36 2.56 -10.53
C TRP A 20 -1.13 2.62 -10.21
N LYS A 21 -1.89 1.60 -10.62
CA LYS A 21 -3.30 1.47 -10.25
C LYS A 21 -3.49 1.35 -8.74
N LEU A 22 -2.64 0.56 -8.05
CA LEU A 22 -2.71 0.39 -6.60
C LEU A 22 -2.61 1.73 -5.87
N GLY A 23 -1.60 2.55 -6.18
CA GLY A 23 -1.45 3.86 -5.55
C GLY A 23 -2.57 4.84 -5.88
N ARG A 24 -3.05 4.88 -7.14
CA ARG A 24 -4.22 5.70 -7.50
C ARG A 24 -5.48 5.25 -6.77
N THR A 25 -5.70 3.95 -6.61
CA THR A 25 -6.84 3.41 -5.86
C THR A 25 -6.76 3.74 -4.37
N ALA A 26 -5.57 3.62 -3.76
CA ALA A 26 -5.38 4.05 -2.38
C ALA A 26 -5.72 5.54 -2.19
N ALA A 27 -5.27 6.39 -3.11
CA ALA A 27 -5.55 7.82 -3.08
C ALA A 27 -7.03 8.14 -3.28
N PHE A 28 -7.69 7.44 -4.21
CA PHE A 28 -9.14 7.51 -4.39
C PHE A 28 -9.87 7.20 -3.09
N LEU A 29 -9.53 6.09 -2.42
CA LEU A 29 -10.17 5.68 -1.18
C LEU A 29 -10.00 6.72 -0.07
N VAL A 30 -8.79 7.25 0.12
CA VAL A 30 -8.55 8.34 1.10
C VAL A 30 -9.34 9.59 0.73
N ALA A 31 -9.28 10.04 -0.53
CA ALA A 31 -9.97 11.25 -0.98
C ALA A 31 -11.49 11.19 -0.82
N GLN A 32 -12.08 10.01 -1.02
CA GLN A 32 -13.52 9.78 -0.88
C GLN A 32 -13.99 9.60 0.56
N THR A 33 -13.09 9.19 1.47
CA THR A 33 -13.43 8.90 2.87
C THR A 33 -12.99 10.00 3.83
N THR A 34 -12.11 10.91 3.41
CA THR A 34 -11.71 12.07 4.20
C THR A 34 -12.59 13.29 3.92
N GLN A 35 -13.10 13.91 4.98
CA GLN A 35 -13.83 15.18 4.93
C GLN A 35 -12.86 16.36 5.13
N GLY A 36 -13.00 17.41 4.33
CA GLY A 36 -12.20 18.63 4.49
C GLY A 36 -10.73 18.52 4.09
N PRO A 37 -9.92 19.55 4.39
CA PRO A 37 -8.47 19.56 4.17
C PRO A 37 -7.72 18.82 5.28
N GLY A 38 -6.46 18.48 5.03
CA GLY A 38 -5.58 17.89 6.04
C GLY A 38 -4.35 17.22 5.45
N ARG A 39 -3.53 16.62 6.31
CA ARG A 39 -2.28 15.95 5.94
C ARG A 39 -2.42 14.45 5.84
N ILE A 40 -1.65 13.88 4.93
CA ILE A 40 -1.50 12.45 4.74
C ILE A 40 -0.03 12.07 4.93
N ALA A 41 0.23 11.15 5.83
CA ALA A 41 1.54 10.53 5.97
C ALA A 41 1.66 9.29 5.08
N VAL A 42 2.81 9.13 4.45
CA VAL A 42 3.13 7.97 3.61
C VAL A 42 4.30 7.21 4.22
N PHE A 43 4.10 5.91 4.42
CA PHE A 43 5.10 4.99 4.94
C PHE A 43 5.44 3.94 3.90
N ILE A 44 6.71 3.88 3.53
CA ILE A 44 7.28 2.86 2.65
C ILE A 44 8.19 1.96 3.47
N GLY A 45 8.47 0.76 3.01
CA GLY A 45 9.44 -0.13 3.64
C GLY A 45 10.87 0.31 3.37
N ASN A 46 11.24 0.42 2.09
CA ASN A 46 12.57 0.79 1.66
C ASN A 46 12.54 1.46 0.28
N HIS A 47 13.34 2.50 0.06
CA HIS A 47 13.49 3.19 -1.24
C HIS A 47 14.06 2.31 -2.36
N ARG A 48 14.48 1.08 -2.06
CA ARG A 48 14.92 0.11 -3.07
C ARG A 48 13.76 -0.63 -3.73
N TYR A 49 12.55 -0.53 -3.19
CA TYR A 49 11.39 -1.26 -3.69
C TYR A 49 10.62 -0.42 -4.69
N GLN A 50 10.96 -0.57 -5.98
CA GLN A 50 10.35 0.21 -7.07
C GLN A 50 8.81 0.12 -7.08
N CYS A 51 8.25 -1.04 -6.72
CA CYS A 51 6.81 -1.20 -6.61
C CYS A 51 6.15 -0.23 -5.60
N GLN A 52 6.86 0.13 -4.53
CA GLN A 52 6.39 1.08 -3.52
C GLN A 52 6.54 2.52 -4.03
N ASP A 53 7.66 2.85 -4.69
CA ASP A 53 7.88 4.17 -5.29
C ASP A 53 6.83 4.48 -6.37
N VAL A 54 6.50 3.50 -7.23
CA VAL A 54 5.46 3.66 -8.25
C VAL A 54 4.09 3.89 -7.60
N SER A 55 3.78 3.18 -6.51
CA SER A 55 2.52 3.35 -5.78
C SER A 55 2.46 4.72 -5.08
N ASP A 56 3.54 5.18 -4.46
CA ASP A 56 3.62 6.51 -3.84
C ASP A 56 3.49 7.63 -4.88
N ALA A 57 4.22 7.53 -5.99
CA ALA A 57 4.15 8.50 -7.08
C ALA A 57 2.73 8.60 -7.66
N SER A 58 2.07 7.47 -7.90
CA SER A 58 0.72 7.45 -8.46
C SER A 58 -0.34 7.91 -7.45
N PHE A 59 -0.15 7.63 -6.16
CA PHE A 59 -0.96 8.16 -5.06
C PHE A 59 -0.91 9.69 -5.02
N ARG A 60 0.30 10.26 -5.02
CA ARG A 60 0.52 11.73 -5.07
C ARG A 60 -0.02 12.34 -6.35
N SER A 61 0.08 11.65 -7.48
CA SER A 61 -0.48 12.10 -8.75
C SER A 61 -2.00 12.25 -8.66
N TYR A 62 -2.69 11.25 -8.12
CA TYR A 62 -4.15 11.29 -7.99
C TYR A 62 -4.60 12.43 -7.06
N LEU A 63 -3.97 12.59 -5.89
CA LEU A 63 -4.39 13.60 -4.92
C LEU A 63 -4.20 15.03 -5.45
N ARG A 64 -3.10 15.31 -6.17
CA ARG A 64 -2.91 16.61 -6.82
C ARG A 64 -4.02 16.93 -7.83
N GLU A 65 -4.49 15.92 -8.54
CA GLU A 65 -5.51 16.05 -9.59
C GLU A 65 -6.92 16.20 -9.01
N HIS A 66 -7.26 15.39 -7.99
CA HIS A 66 -8.66 15.21 -7.56
C HIS A 66 -8.94 15.67 -6.12
N ALA A 67 -7.91 15.86 -5.30
CA ALA A 67 -8.07 16.24 -3.90
C ALA A 67 -6.95 17.19 -3.41
N PRO A 68 -6.74 18.36 -4.06
CA PRO A 68 -5.66 19.29 -3.73
C PRO A 68 -5.76 19.88 -2.30
N ARG A 69 -6.89 19.69 -1.62
CA ARG A 69 -7.10 20.01 -0.21
C ARG A 69 -6.28 19.11 0.75
N LEU A 70 -5.79 17.97 0.25
CA LEU A 70 -5.03 16.99 1.03
C LEU A 70 -3.54 17.13 0.72
N ALA A 71 -2.75 17.46 1.74
CA ALA A 71 -1.31 17.62 1.61
C ALA A 71 -0.60 16.30 1.94
N VAL A 72 0.19 15.77 0.99
CA VAL A 72 0.94 14.53 1.20
C VAL A 72 2.34 14.87 1.70
N GLU A 73 2.68 14.43 2.92
CA GLU A 73 4.02 14.58 3.48
C GLU A 73 5.06 13.78 2.71
N GLU A 74 6.35 14.02 2.94
CA GLU A 74 7.41 13.16 2.39
C GLU A 74 7.31 11.73 2.92
N SER A 75 7.59 10.78 2.02
CA SER A 75 7.51 9.35 2.34
C SER A 75 8.64 8.95 3.29
N ARG A 76 8.27 8.28 4.38
CA ARG A 76 9.22 7.86 5.43
C ARG A 76 9.45 6.34 5.39
N PRO A 77 10.70 5.86 5.39
CA PRO A 77 11.00 4.44 5.36
C PRO A 77 10.87 3.80 6.75
N THR A 78 9.95 2.85 6.91
CA THR A 78 9.78 2.03 8.12
C THR A 78 10.89 0.98 8.26
N ARG A 79 11.66 0.74 7.19
CA ARG A 79 12.65 -0.35 7.09
C ARG A 79 12.04 -1.73 7.29
N GLU A 80 10.74 -1.87 7.00
CA GLU A 80 9.95 -3.06 7.28
C GLU A 80 9.81 -3.38 8.79
N GLU A 81 10.17 -2.44 9.67
CA GLU A 81 10.20 -2.61 11.12
C GLU A 81 8.98 -1.99 11.80
N SER A 82 8.28 -2.79 12.63
CA SER A 82 7.08 -2.33 13.34
C SER A 82 7.40 -1.33 14.45
N SER A 83 8.56 -1.44 15.10
CA SER A 83 9.00 -0.49 16.13
C SER A 83 9.27 0.90 15.54
N GLU A 84 9.89 0.97 14.36
CA GLU A 84 10.14 2.23 13.66
C GLU A 84 8.83 2.86 13.18
N ALA A 85 7.93 2.09 12.59
CA ALA A 85 6.60 2.58 12.19
C ALA A 85 5.82 3.13 13.39
N TYR A 86 5.85 2.43 14.54
CA TYR A 86 5.23 2.92 15.78
C TYR A 86 5.80 4.27 16.20
N ARG A 87 7.14 4.39 16.28
CA ARG A 87 7.81 5.63 16.70
C ARG A 87 7.42 6.80 15.80
N MET A 88 7.43 6.61 14.48
CA MET A 88 7.09 7.64 13.50
C MET A 88 5.63 8.10 13.60
N VAL A 89 4.69 7.14 13.73
CA VAL A 89 3.26 7.47 13.84
C VAL A 89 2.93 8.09 15.20
N ALA A 90 3.52 7.60 16.29
CA ALA A 90 3.34 8.18 17.61
C ALA A 90 3.85 9.63 17.69
N GLU A 91 4.99 9.92 17.05
CA GLU A 91 5.52 11.29 16.94
C GLU A 91 4.60 12.18 16.08
N LEU A 92 4.14 11.67 14.94
CA LEU A 92 3.22 12.38 14.05
C LEU A 92 1.91 12.73 14.78
N LEU A 93 1.33 11.76 15.49
CA LEU A 93 0.15 11.97 16.32
C LEU A 93 0.40 12.96 17.47
N LYS A 94 1.64 13.21 17.91
CA LYS A 94 1.89 14.23 18.94
C LYS A 94 2.06 15.63 18.37
N THR A 95 2.52 15.73 17.13
CA THR A 95 3.01 16.99 16.54
C THR A 95 2.10 17.53 15.43
N THR A 96 1.17 16.72 14.94
CA THR A 96 0.33 17.03 13.78
C THR A 96 -1.14 16.84 14.11
N ASP A 97 -1.85 17.95 14.29
CA ASP A 97 -3.28 17.95 14.65
C ASP A 97 -4.19 17.77 13.43
N ASP A 98 -3.74 18.14 12.23
CA ASP A 98 -4.48 18.06 10.97
C ASP A 98 -4.20 16.76 10.19
N LEU A 99 -3.70 15.70 10.85
CA LEU A 99 -3.50 14.39 10.23
C LEU A 99 -4.85 13.72 9.95
N VAL A 100 -5.15 13.46 8.67
CA VAL A 100 -6.43 12.89 8.22
C VAL A 100 -6.27 11.58 7.46
N GLY A 101 -5.05 11.19 7.10
CA GLY A 101 -4.80 9.94 6.38
C GLY A 101 -3.41 9.37 6.60
N ILE A 102 -3.33 8.05 6.49
CA ILE A 102 -2.08 7.29 6.51
C ILE A 102 -2.12 6.29 5.35
N LEU A 103 -1.11 6.34 4.49
CA LEU A 103 -0.84 5.30 3.52
C LEU A 103 0.37 4.48 4.00
N ILE A 104 0.24 3.17 4.07
CA ILE A 104 1.37 2.28 4.31
C ILE A 104 1.50 1.26 3.16
N VAL A 105 2.56 1.40 2.36
CA VAL A 105 2.83 0.53 1.20
C VAL A 105 3.89 -0.54 1.47
N GLY A 106 4.60 -0.43 2.60
CA GLY A 106 5.56 -1.43 3.08
C GLY A 106 5.14 -2.09 4.40
N GLY A 107 6.06 -2.79 5.05
CA GLY A 107 5.85 -3.36 6.38
C GLY A 107 5.79 -2.31 7.49
N GLY A 108 5.29 -2.72 8.66
CA GLY A 108 5.17 -1.87 9.85
C GLY A 108 3.74 -1.59 10.30
N ILE A 109 2.73 -2.18 9.64
CA ILE A 109 1.31 -1.99 9.98
C ILE A 109 1.00 -2.23 11.46
N THR A 110 1.63 -3.24 12.08
CA THR A 110 1.48 -3.54 13.51
C THR A 110 1.85 -2.35 14.39
N GLY A 111 2.93 -1.64 14.03
CA GLY A 111 3.37 -0.43 14.73
C GLY A 111 2.42 0.74 14.55
N VAL A 112 1.91 0.94 13.33
CA VAL A 112 0.91 1.95 13.01
C VAL A 112 -0.36 1.73 13.83
N LEU A 113 -0.91 0.51 13.80
CA LEU A 113 -2.11 0.16 14.55
C LEU A 113 -1.90 0.33 16.06
N ARG A 114 -0.73 -0.05 16.59
CA ARG A 114 -0.39 0.18 17.99
C ARG A 114 -0.45 1.67 18.35
N ALA A 115 0.18 2.55 17.56
CA ALA A 115 0.16 3.98 17.83
C ALA A 115 -1.26 4.57 17.73
N LEU A 116 -2.07 4.12 16.77
CA LEU A 116 -3.47 4.55 16.62
C LEU A 116 -4.37 4.09 17.77
N ARG A 117 -4.07 2.94 18.41
CA ARG A 117 -4.81 2.48 19.60
C ARG A 117 -4.52 3.32 20.84
N GLU A 118 -3.38 4.02 20.89
CA GLU A 118 -2.96 4.84 22.04
C GLU A 118 -3.57 6.25 22.04
N VAL A 119 -4.27 6.66 20.98
CA VAL A 119 -4.96 7.97 20.90
C VAL A 119 -6.48 7.86 21.09
N PRO A 120 -7.17 8.94 21.50
CA PRO A 120 -8.62 8.92 21.70
C PRO A 120 -9.41 8.45 20.47
N ALA A 121 -10.55 7.81 20.72
CA ALA A 121 -11.37 7.19 19.69
C ALA A 121 -11.88 8.20 18.64
N GLU A 122 -12.17 9.42 19.08
CA GLU A 122 -12.64 10.52 18.26
C GLU A 122 -11.55 10.97 17.28
N ARG A 123 -10.30 11.05 17.77
CA ARG A 123 -9.17 11.44 16.95
C ARG A 123 -8.82 10.38 15.91
N ARG A 124 -8.73 9.10 16.32
CA ARG A 124 -8.43 8.02 15.37
C ARG A 124 -9.51 7.86 14.29
N ALA A 125 -10.78 8.13 14.60
CA ALA A 125 -11.89 8.02 13.63
C ALA A 125 -11.75 8.99 12.44
N GLY A 126 -11.07 10.13 12.66
CA GLY A 126 -10.74 11.10 11.63
C GLY A 126 -9.61 10.68 10.68
N ILE A 127 -8.83 9.65 11.03
CA ILE A 127 -7.65 9.22 10.27
C ILE A 127 -8.02 8.05 9.35
N LYS A 128 -7.87 8.23 8.04
CA LYS A 128 -8.13 7.18 7.04
C LYS A 128 -6.86 6.40 6.72
N LEU A 129 -6.80 5.16 7.16
CA LEU A 129 -5.65 4.28 6.98
C LEU A 129 -5.90 3.31 5.81
N VAL A 130 -5.09 3.43 4.77
CA VAL A 130 -5.03 2.45 3.67
C VAL A 130 -3.69 1.74 3.73
N CYS A 131 -3.71 0.41 3.66
CA CYS A 131 -2.49 -0.40 3.71
C CYS A 131 -2.37 -1.32 2.50
N ARG A 132 -1.15 -1.82 2.29
CA ARG A 132 -0.86 -2.87 1.33
C ARG A 132 -0.85 -4.23 2.01
N ASP A 133 -1.40 -5.21 1.31
CA ASP A 133 -1.49 -6.62 1.69
C ASP A 133 -2.29 -6.92 2.96
N ILE A 134 -2.61 -8.20 3.11
CA ILE A 134 -3.40 -8.73 4.21
C ILE A 134 -2.58 -9.71 5.04
N GLY A 135 -2.72 -9.60 6.36
CA GLY A 135 -2.13 -10.49 7.35
C GLY A 135 -2.95 -10.45 8.63
N PRO A 136 -2.59 -11.22 9.67
CA PRO A 136 -3.37 -11.31 10.90
C PRO A 136 -3.64 -9.94 11.55
N GLU A 137 -2.63 -9.07 11.61
CA GLU A 137 -2.77 -7.72 12.18
C GLU A 137 -3.60 -6.79 11.29
N THR A 138 -3.46 -6.87 9.96
CA THR A 138 -4.32 -6.12 9.02
C THR A 138 -5.77 -6.54 9.18
N ARG A 139 -6.05 -7.85 9.27
CA ARG A 139 -7.40 -8.39 9.47
C ARG A 139 -8.01 -7.86 10.77
N LYS A 140 -7.25 -7.92 11.87
CA LYS A 140 -7.65 -7.36 13.15
C LYS A 140 -7.93 -5.85 13.06
N GLY A 141 -7.05 -5.09 12.40
CA GLY A 141 -7.22 -3.64 12.20
C GLY A 141 -8.45 -3.28 11.37
N LEU A 142 -8.81 -4.11 10.37
CA LEU A 142 -10.05 -3.98 9.61
C LEU A 142 -11.28 -4.25 10.50
N SER A 143 -11.29 -5.36 11.26
CA SER A 143 -12.40 -5.68 12.18
C SER A 143 -12.58 -4.64 13.29
N GLU A 144 -11.49 -4.00 13.73
CA GLU A 144 -11.52 -2.92 14.73
C GLU A 144 -11.90 -1.55 14.12
N GLY A 145 -12.15 -1.47 12.80
CA GLY A 145 -12.50 -0.25 12.09
C GLY A 145 -11.37 0.79 11.98
N MET A 146 -10.13 0.40 12.26
CA MET A 146 -8.96 1.29 12.17
C MET A 146 -8.38 1.36 10.77
N ILE A 147 -8.54 0.30 9.96
CA ILE A 147 -8.12 0.27 8.57
C ILE A 147 -9.34 0.54 7.70
N THR A 148 -9.25 1.54 6.83
CA THR A 148 -10.29 1.89 5.86
C THR A 148 -10.34 0.86 4.74
N ALA A 149 -9.18 0.48 4.20
CA ALA A 149 -9.07 -0.58 3.21
C ALA A 149 -7.65 -1.16 3.16
N ALA A 150 -7.55 -2.44 2.81
CA ALA A 150 -6.32 -3.11 2.45
C ALA A 150 -6.33 -3.45 0.95
N LEU A 151 -5.24 -3.10 0.25
CA LEU A 151 -5.04 -3.41 -1.16
C LEU A 151 -4.10 -4.61 -1.27
N CYS A 152 -4.65 -5.77 -1.62
CA CYS A 152 -4.00 -7.06 -1.44
C CYS A 152 -3.60 -7.68 -2.77
N HIS A 153 -2.44 -8.32 -2.81
CA HIS A 153 -2.15 -9.23 -3.91
C HIS A 153 -2.97 -10.51 -3.74
N PRO A 154 -3.63 -11.01 -4.80
CA PRO A 154 -4.26 -12.32 -4.76
C PRO A 154 -3.15 -13.38 -4.78
N LEU A 155 -2.67 -13.81 -3.61
CA LEU A 155 -1.47 -14.64 -3.48
C LEU A 155 -1.57 -15.96 -4.27
N ASP A 156 -2.72 -16.61 -4.22
CA ASP A 156 -2.94 -17.88 -4.92
C ASP A 156 -2.94 -17.71 -6.44
N ALA A 157 -3.70 -16.73 -6.94
CA ALA A 157 -3.74 -16.42 -8.37
C ALA A 157 -2.37 -15.93 -8.88
N THR A 158 -1.64 -15.17 -8.07
CA THR A 158 -0.30 -14.69 -8.40
C THR A 158 0.68 -15.84 -8.48
N SER A 159 0.64 -16.76 -7.52
CA SER A 159 1.51 -17.95 -7.51
C SER A 159 1.21 -18.88 -8.68
N ALA A 160 -0.06 -19.14 -8.95
CA ALA A 160 -0.48 -19.97 -10.08
C ALA A 160 -0.05 -19.36 -11.43
N LEU A 161 -0.28 -18.05 -11.62
CA LEU A 161 0.12 -17.38 -12.87
C LEU A 161 1.65 -17.30 -13.00
N LEU A 162 2.38 -17.14 -11.90
CA LEU A 162 3.84 -17.16 -11.91
C LEU A 162 4.36 -18.51 -12.40
N VAL A 163 3.86 -19.62 -11.83
CA VAL A 163 4.24 -20.97 -12.24
C VAL A 163 3.87 -21.22 -13.70
N GLN A 164 2.66 -20.85 -14.13
CA GLN A 164 2.26 -20.99 -15.52
C GLN A 164 3.17 -20.18 -16.46
N THR A 165 3.52 -18.95 -16.06
CA THR A 165 4.43 -18.10 -16.84
C THR A 165 5.81 -18.72 -16.95
N MET A 166 6.32 -19.36 -15.88
CA MET A 166 7.58 -20.10 -15.92
C MET A 166 7.52 -21.27 -16.91
N ILE A 167 6.40 -22.01 -16.96
CA ILE A 167 6.19 -23.10 -17.93
C ILE A 167 6.16 -22.55 -19.37
N ASP A 168 5.46 -21.45 -19.59
CA ASP A 168 5.34 -20.82 -20.92
C ASP A 168 6.70 -20.39 -21.48
N VAL A 169 7.58 -19.82 -20.64
CA VAL A 169 8.88 -19.28 -21.09
C VAL A 169 9.96 -20.34 -21.31
N ILE A 170 9.80 -21.56 -20.77
CA ILE A 170 10.70 -22.70 -21.05
C ILE A 170 10.18 -23.63 -22.15
N GLY A 171 8.92 -23.44 -22.57
CA GLY A 171 8.27 -24.28 -23.56
C GLY A 171 8.81 -24.08 -24.97
N PRO A 172 8.52 -25.01 -25.90
CA PRO A 172 8.95 -24.93 -27.29
C PRO A 172 8.36 -23.72 -28.06
N GLN A 173 7.36 -23.04 -27.47
CA GLN A 173 6.75 -21.81 -27.99
C GLN A 173 7.13 -20.59 -27.14
N ALA A 174 8.31 -20.62 -26.51
CA ALA A 174 8.78 -19.54 -25.66
C ALA A 174 8.78 -18.20 -26.43
N PRO A 175 8.18 -17.14 -25.87
CA PRO A 175 8.16 -15.83 -26.50
C PRO A 175 9.57 -15.22 -26.52
N VAL A 176 9.89 -14.55 -27.63
CA VAL A 176 11.18 -13.84 -27.80
C VAL A 176 11.25 -12.56 -26.95
N ALA A 177 10.09 -11.98 -26.63
CA ALA A 177 9.98 -10.78 -25.81
C ALA A 177 9.68 -11.12 -24.35
N THR A 178 10.17 -10.27 -23.43
CA THR A 178 9.84 -10.34 -22.01
C THR A 178 8.33 -10.25 -21.79
N LEU A 179 7.76 -11.20 -21.06
CA LEU A 179 6.33 -11.22 -20.75
C LEU A 179 6.00 -10.27 -19.59
N GLN A 180 4.86 -9.59 -19.70
CA GLN A 180 4.30 -8.80 -18.60
C GLN A 180 2.88 -9.24 -18.32
N ARG A 181 2.67 -9.90 -17.18
CA ARG A 181 1.37 -10.42 -16.75
C ARG A 181 0.89 -9.64 -15.54
N SER A 182 -0.07 -8.74 -15.75
CA SER A 182 -0.71 -8.01 -14.66
C SER A 182 -1.88 -8.82 -14.10
N ILE A 183 -1.99 -8.85 -12.77
CA ILE A 183 -3.12 -9.43 -12.05
C ILE A 183 -3.86 -8.31 -11.31
N PRO A 184 -5.21 -8.28 -11.30
CA PRO A 184 -5.96 -7.37 -10.45
C PRO A 184 -5.60 -7.58 -8.97
N PHE A 185 -5.44 -6.49 -8.21
CA PHE A 185 -5.38 -6.57 -6.75
C PHE A 185 -6.79 -6.69 -6.17
N GLU A 186 -6.89 -7.22 -4.95
CA GLU A 186 -8.12 -7.29 -4.19
C GLU A 186 -8.25 -6.06 -3.28
N ILE A 187 -9.48 -5.61 -3.05
CA ILE A 187 -9.78 -4.54 -2.08
C ILE A 187 -10.56 -5.18 -0.94
N VAL A 188 -9.91 -5.24 0.23
CA VAL A 188 -10.52 -5.73 1.45
C VAL A 188 -10.85 -4.54 2.35
N THR A 189 -12.05 -4.52 2.87
CA THR A 189 -12.66 -3.50 3.71
C THR A 189 -13.19 -4.19 4.97
N PRO A 190 -13.62 -3.44 6.01
CA PRO A 190 -14.25 -4.03 7.18
C PRO A 190 -15.48 -4.91 6.88
N GLU A 191 -16.13 -4.71 5.72
CA GLU A 191 -17.37 -5.37 5.35
C GLU A 191 -17.18 -6.65 4.50
N ASN A 192 -15.96 -6.97 4.07
CA ASN A 192 -15.68 -8.15 3.22
C ASN A 192 -14.38 -8.88 3.58
N ILE A 193 -13.97 -8.78 4.85
CA ILE A 193 -12.80 -9.45 5.43
C ILE A 193 -13.02 -10.97 5.56
#